data_AF-A0A8S1HHZ2-F1
#
_entry.id   AF-A0A8S1HHZ2-F1
#
_cell.length_a   1.000
_cell.length_b   1.000
_cell.length_c   1.000
_cell.angle_alpha   90.00
_cell.angle_beta   90.00
_cell.angle_gamma   90.00
#
_symmetry.space_group_name_H-M   'P 1'
#
loop_
_entity.id
_entity.type
_entity.pdbx_description
1 polymer ?
#
loop_
_entity_poly.entity_id
_entity_poly.type
_entity_poly.pdbx_seq_one_letter_code
_entity_poly.pdbx_strand_id
1 'polypeptide(L)'
;MAFLSQLQGGIQQLKQKTTSLVENASIGAHIQSIKDGAPKLMESAFNNGLLNKVKLDSLGKVLNVPSLGRCQSPIDIVPVITSFGEHLQNAQFHVEYEGSGEFRVMNDGNSIWLIREGNSSELAISFLPEEQYHLDAINFHWATEPMNGSEHTIGGVGYAGEMHLIHRNTRFASMADALKQPKGVLSFAIFLNESHDDNLALKPLVDVLQNVIYKGSECKLSSFNFQAFFPVAEKAKEFWMYDGSETTDPFRETVSWIVMRSAIPISSHQLDKLREVRAGRYDEESSDRVAMKPLRSIQPANSRTILSSFRSVAGAPDLGFRQ
;
A
#
# COMPACT_ATOMS: atom_id res chain seq x y z
N MET A 1 -16.95 22.14 44.49
CA MET A 1 -17.92 22.90 43.65
C MET A 1 -17.38 24.25 43.19
N ALA A 2 -16.78 25.09 44.06
CA ALA A 2 -16.25 26.42 43.65
C ALA A 2 -15.02 26.40 42.71
N PHE A 3 -14.15 25.40 42.82
CA PHE A 3 -12.94 25.27 41.98
C PHE A 3 -13.26 24.88 40.52
N LEU A 4 -14.28 24.03 40.32
CA LEU A 4 -14.72 23.59 38.99
C LEU A 4 -15.42 24.72 38.22
N SER A 5 -16.13 25.63 38.90
CA SER A 5 -16.76 26.78 38.24
C SER A 5 -15.73 27.84 37.82
N GLN A 6 -14.65 28.04 38.59
CA GLN A 6 -13.54 28.92 38.20
C GLN A 6 -12.78 28.39 36.98
N LEU A 7 -12.53 27.08 36.90
CA LEU A 7 -11.90 26.44 35.75
C LEU A 7 -12.77 26.51 34.49
N GLN A 8 -14.08 26.29 34.61
CA GLN A 8 -15.01 26.45 33.49
C GLN A 8 -15.09 27.91 33.00
N GLY A 9 -15.06 28.89 33.93
CA GLY A 9 -15.02 30.32 33.58
C GLY A 9 -13.74 30.71 32.84
N GLY A 10 -12.58 30.19 33.27
CA GLY A 10 -11.29 30.43 32.59
C GLY A 10 -11.23 29.84 31.19
N ILE A 11 -11.76 28.62 30.99
CA ILE A 11 -11.83 27.97 29.68
C ILE A 11 -12.79 28.70 28.75
N GLN A 12 -13.92 29.21 29.25
CA GLN A 12 -14.83 30.04 28.44
C GLN A 12 -14.20 31.37 28.01
N GLN A 13 -13.46 32.03 28.89
CA GLN A 13 -12.74 33.27 28.54
C GLN A 13 -11.64 33.00 27.50
N LEU A 14 -10.89 31.90 27.62
CA LEU A 14 -9.91 31.50 26.61
C LEU A 14 -10.54 31.14 25.26
N LYS A 15 -11.71 30.48 25.26
CA LYS A 15 -12.47 30.23 24.04
C LYS A 15 -12.94 31.53 23.39
N GLN A 16 -13.51 32.45 24.15
CA GLN A 16 -13.93 33.76 23.62
C GLN A 16 -12.76 34.59 23.07
N LYS A 17 -11.60 34.55 23.73
CA LYS A 17 -10.39 35.26 23.27
C LYS A 17 -9.79 34.65 22.01
N THR A 18 -9.87 33.32 21.87
CA THR A 18 -9.44 32.61 20.65
C THR A 18 -10.43 32.85 19.50
N THR A 19 -11.73 32.85 19.78
CA THR A 19 -12.77 33.17 18.79
C THR A 19 -12.65 34.61 18.30
N SER A 20 -12.38 35.59 19.18
CA SER A 20 -12.20 36.99 18.77
C SER A 20 -10.92 37.25 17.97
N LEU A 21 -9.87 36.44 18.16
CA LEU A 21 -8.66 36.47 17.33
C LEU A 21 -8.89 35.89 15.93
N VAL A 22 -9.78 34.91 15.78
CA VAL A 22 -10.16 34.30 14.50
C VAL A 22 -11.23 35.12 13.76
N GLU A 23 -12.15 35.76 14.49
CA GLU A 23 -13.18 36.68 13.97
C GLU A 23 -12.63 38.06 13.58
N ASN A 24 -11.35 38.32 13.84
CA ASN A 24 -10.66 39.48 13.27
C ASN A 24 -10.65 39.29 11.74
N ALA A 25 -11.65 39.87 11.07
CA ALA A 25 -12.00 39.61 9.68
C ALA A 25 -10.81 39.78 8.73
N SER A 26 -9.84 40.61 9.09
CA SER A 26 -8.60 40.81 8.36
C SER A 26 -7.65 39.60 8.39
N ILE A 27 -7.57 38.84 9.49
CA ILE A 27 -6.63 37.71 9.64
C ILE A 27 -7.28 36.43 9.11
N GLY A 28 -8.56 36.21 9.42
CA GLY A 28 -9.33 35.10 8.86
C GLY A 28 -9.39 35.14 7.33
N ALA A 29 -9.63 36.32 6.75
CA ALA A 29 -9.59 36.50 5.30
C ALA A 29 -8.18 36.35 4.71
N HIS A 30 -7.12 36.73 5.43
CA HIS A 30 -5.74 36.54 4.96
C HIS A 30 -5.34 35.06 4.94
N ILE A 31 -5.68 34.31 5.99
CA ILE A 31 -5.42 32.86 6.06
C ILE A 31 -6.24 32.12 4.99
N GLN A 32 -7.49 32.52 4.78
CA GLN A 32 -8.33 31.92 3.73
C GLN A 32 -7.81 32.26 2.33
N SER A 33 -7.40 33.52 2.08
CA SER A 33 -6.77 33.93 0.82
C SER A 33 -5.46 33.19 0.53
N ILE A 34 -4.64 32.92 1.56
CA ILE A 34 -3.43 32.11 1.43
C ILE A 34 -3.79 30.65 1.11
N LYS A 35 -4.80 30.07 1.78
CA LYS A 35 -5.27 28.70 1.51
C LYS A 35 -5.85 28.54 0.11
N ASP A 36 -6.60 29.53 -0.36
CA ASP A 36 -7.23 29.52 -1.68
C ASP A 36 -6.24 29.85 -2.82
N GLY A 37 -5.20 30.63 -2.51
CA GLY A 37 -4.15 31.04 -3.45
C GLY A 37 -2.99 30.05 -3.58
N ALA A 38 -2.70 29.27 -2.54
CA ALA A 38 -1.58 28.32 -2.53
C ALA A 38 -1.65 27.24 -3.64
N PRO A 39 -2.82 26.64 -3.96
CA PRO A 39 -2.94 25.69 -5.07
C PRO A 39 -2.60 26.34 -6.42
N LYS A 40 -3.08 27.56 -6.68
CA LYS A 40 -2.85 28.29 -7.93
C LYS A 40 -1.39 28.71 -8.11
N LEU A 41 -0.73 29.09 -7.02
CA LEU A 41 0.70 29.41 -7.01
C LEU A 41 1.56 28.17 -7.29
N MET A 42 1.19 27.01 -6.73
CA MET A 42 1.89 25.74 -6.96
C MET A 42 1.69 25.24 -8.41
N GLU A 43 0.48 25.38 -8.96
CA GLU A 43 0.16 25.04 -10.35
C GLU A 43 0.88 25.96 -11.35
N SER A 44 0.96 27.26 -11.05
CA SER A 44 1.77 28.22 -11.82
C SER A 44 3.27 27.90 -11.75
N ALA A 45 3.79 27.50 -10.58
CA ALA A 45 5.18 27.07 -10.44
C ALA A 45 5.50 25.77 -11.19
N PHE A 46 4.53 24.87 -11.32
CA PHE A 46 4.62 23.65 -12.15
C PHE A 46 4.69 24.00 -13.64
N ASN A 47 3.76 24.84 -14.12
CA ASN A 47 3.69 25.24 -15.53
C ASN A 47 4.90 26.08 -15.97
N ASN A 48 5.52 26.82 -15.03
CA ASN A 48 6.72 27.62 -15.28
C ASN A 48 8.05 26.86 -14.98
N GLY A 49 7.99 25.56 -14.66
CA GLY A 49 9.19 24.73 -14.45
C GLY A 49 10.04 25.09 -13.22
N LEU A 50 9.51 25.89 -12.28
CA LEU A 50 10.25 26.39 -11.12
C LEU A 50 10.45 25.31 -10.03
N LEU A 51 9.60 24.28 -10.01
CA LEU A 51 9.65 23.18 -9.04
C LEU A 51 9.43 21.84 -9.76
N ASN A 52 10.18 20.81 -9.36
CA ASN A 52 9.94 19.45 -9.82
C ASN A 52 8.93 18.73 -8.91
N LYS A 53 8.34 17.64 -9.42
CA LYS A 53 7.29 16.85 -8.74
C LYS A 53 7.71 16.41 -7.32
N VAL A 54 8.98 16.06 -7.13
CA VAL A 54 9.55 15.64 -5.84
C VAL A 54 9.58 16.77 -4.79
N LYS A 55 9.93 18.00 -5.16
CA LYS A 55 9.94 19.16 -4.23
C LYS A 55 8.53 19.55 -3.78
N LEU A 56 7.53 19.39 -4.65
CA LEU A 56 6.12 19.66 -4.34
C LEU A 56 5.56 18.64 -3.34
N ASP A 57 5.96 17.38 -3.44
CA ASP A 57 5.54 16.32 -2.51
C ASP A 57 6.06 16.58 -1.09
N SER A 58 7.28 17.13 -0.97
CA SER A 58 7.80 17.61 0.31
C SER A 58 7.04 18.84 0.84
N LEU A 59 6.65 19.77 -0.04
CA LEU A 59 5.85 20.95 0.32
C LEU A 59 4.41 20.60 0.72
N GLY A 60 3.77 19.63 0.07
CA GLY A 60 2.44 19.14 0.40
C GLY A 60 2.36 18.53 1.81
N LYS A 61 3.43 17.85 2.25
CA LYS A 61 3.57 17.36 3.64
C LYS A 61 3.66 18.50 4.65
N VAL A 62 4.25 19.64 4.28
CA VAL A 62 4.44 20.81 5.17
C VAL A 62 3.18 21.67 5.26
N LEU A 63 2.42 21.80 4.16
CA LEU A 63 1.30 22.74 4.08
C LEU A 63 -0.06 22.16 4.52
N ASN A 64 -0.14 20.85 4.81
CA ASN A 64 -1.37 20.14 5.20
C ASN A 64 -2.59 20.52 4.33
N VAL A 65 -2.35 20.66 3.03
CA VAL A 65 -3.41 20.82 2.03
C VAL A 65 -3.90 19.40 1.72
N PRO A 66 -5.20 19.09 1.85
CA PRO A 66 -5.75 17.83 1.38
C PRO A 66 -5.25 17.61 -0.04
N SER A 67 -4.48 16.55 -0.26
CA SER A 67 -3.74 16.32 -1.49
C SER A 67 -4.69 16.42 -2.69
N LEU A 68 -4.55 17.45 -3.53
CA LEU A 68 -5.38 17.72 -4.71
C LEU A 68 -5.58 16.45 -5.53
N GLY A 69 -6.72 15.78 -5.42
CA GLY A 69 -7.11 14.64 -6.27
C GLY A 69 -6.14 13.45 -6.32
N ARG A 70 -5.13 13.39 -5.43
CA ARG A 70 -4.11 12.34 -5.48
C ARG A 70 -4.67 11.02 -4.97
N CYS A 71 -4.26 9.95 -5.62
CA CYS A 71 -4.69 8.58 -5.34
C CYS A 71 -3.50 7.77 -4.85
N GLN A 72 -2.88 8.19 -3.74
CA GLN A 72 -1.68 7.52 -3.21
C GLN A 72 -2.02 6.29 -2.37
N SER A 73 -1.10 5.33 -2.36
CA SER A 73 -1.17 4.07 -1.58
C SER A 73 0.01 3.98 -0.59
N PRO A 74 -0.06 3.14 0.46
CA PRO A 74 -1.20 2.32 0.87
C PRO A 74 -2.31 3.16 1.52
N ILE A 75 -3.48 2.55 1.76
CA ILE A 75 -4.62 3.19 2.45
C ILE A 75 -5.14 2.32 3.59
N ASP A 76 -5.85 2.94 4.52
CA ASP A 76 -6.70 2.21 5.46
C ASP A 76 -8.04 1.88 4.78
N ILE A 77 -8.36 0.60 4.69
CA ILE A 77 -9.63 0.12 4.16
C ILE A 77 -10.60 0.01 5.32
N VAL A 78 -11.60 0.88 5.35
CA VAL A 78 -12.65 0.87 6.36
C VAL A 78 -13.86 0.11 5.80
N PRO A 79 -14.08 -1.17 6.16
CA PRO A 79 -15.02 -2.04 5.42
C PRO A 79 -16.45 -1.52 5.37
N VAL A 80 -16.89 -0.82 6.41
CA VAL A 80 -18.26 -0.28 6.54
C VAL A 80 -18.58 0.83 5.54
N ILE A 81 -17.58 1.52 4.98
CA ILE A 81 -17.78 2.57 3.96
C ILE A 81 -17.37 2.12 2.55
N THR A 82 -17.00 0.85 2.38
CA THR A 82 -16.71 0.29 1.05
C THR A 82 -18.00 0.06 0.26
N SER A 83 -17.92 0.22 -1.05
CA SER A 83 -19.07 0.05 -1.95
C SER A 83 -19.08 -1.36 -2.53
N PHE A 84 -20.17 -2.10 -2.34
CA PHE A 84 -20.29 -3.43 -2.91
C PHE A 84 -20.37 -3.38 -4.44
N GLY A 85 -19.41 -4.00 -5.11
CA GLY A 85 -19.39 -4.16 -6.55
C GLY A 85 -20.07 -5.47 -6.95
N GLU A 86 -21.32 -5.42 -7.41
CA GLU A 86 -22.07 -6.63 -7.80
C GLU A 86 -21.36 -7.45 -8.88
N HIS A 87 -20.71 -6.77 -9.84
CA HIS A 87 -19.89 -7.39 -10.88
C HIS A 87 -18.63 -8.11 -10.36
N LEU A 88 -18.26 -7.91 -9.09
CA LEU A 88 -17.10 -8.55 -8.45
C LEU A 88 -17.47 -9.79 -7.63
N GLN A 89 -18.75 -10.03 -7.32
CA GLN A 89 -19.19 -11.06 -6.35
C GLN A 89 -18.76 -12.49 -6.69
N ASN A 90 -18.61 -12.78 -7.97
CA ASN A 90 -18.17 -14.08 -8.47
C ASN A 90 -16.90 -13.96 -9.30
N ALA A 91 -16.06 -12.98 -8.97
CA ALA A 91 -14.78 -12.78 -9.64
C ALA A 91 -13.93 -14.05 -9.55
N GLN A 92 -13.45 -14.49 -10.71
CA GLN A 92 -12.49 -15.55 -10.88
C GLN A 92 -11.16 -14.98 -11.36
N PHE A 93 -10.08 -15.50 -10.76
CA PHE A 93 -8.70 -15.23 -11.13
C PHE A 93 -8.12 -16.50 -11.72
N HIS A 94 -7.77 -16.46 -13.01
CA HIS A 94 -7.08 -17.54 -13.69
C HIS A 94 -5.59 -17.22 -13.63
N VAL A 95 -4.90 -17.94 -12.76
CA VAL A 95 -3.48 -17.73 -12.44
C VAL A 95 -2.68 -18.91 -12.95
N GLU A 96 -1.82 -18.64 -13.93
CA GLU A 96 -0.87 -19.61 -14.48
C GLU A 96 0.54 -19.06 -14.27
N TYR A 97 1.10 -19.30 -13.08
CA TYR A 97 2.49 -18.95 -12.79
C TYR A 97 3.35 -20.18 -12.99
N GLU A 98 4.17 -20.18 -14.05
CA GLU A 98 5.09 -21.29 -14.26
C GLU A 98 6.07 -21.39 -13.08
N GLY A 99 6.00 -22.49 -12.33
CA GLY A 99 6.76 -22.71 -11.10
C GLY A 99 8.24 -23.03 -11.31
N SER A 100 8.68 -23.20 -12.56
CA SER A 100 10.08 -23.40 -12.98
C SER A 100 10.84 -22.09 -13.24
N GLY A 101 10.17 -20.94 -13.14
CA GLY A 101 10.77 -19.64 -13.45
C GLY A 101 11.94 -19.29 -12.53
N GLU A 102 12.97 -18.64 -13.08
CA GLU A 102 14.05 -18.06 -12.30
C GLU A 102 13.66 -16.65 -11.84
N PHE A 103 13.88 -16.37 -10.55
CA PHE A 103 13.71 -15.03 -10.00
C PHE A 103 15.07 -14.49 -9.56
N ARG A 104 15.32 -13.23 -9.87
CA ARG A 104 16.41 -12.47 -9.28
C ARG A 104 15.90 -11.83 -7.99
N VAL A 105 16.42 -12.29 -6.87
CA VAL A 105 16.16 -11.68 -5.55
C VAL A 105 17.16 -10.57 -5.34
N MET A 106 16.70 -9.37 -5.03
CA MET A 106 17.54 -8.17 -4.91
C MET A 106 17.14 -7.35 -3.69
N ASN A 107 18.14 -6.85 -2.97
CA ASN A 107 17.97 -5.85 -1.92
C ASN A 107 18.34 -4.47 -2.48
N ASP A 108 17.38 -3.55 -2.60
CA ASP A 108 17.64 -2.17 -3.07
C ASP A 108 17.90 -1.17 -1.92
N GLY A 109 17.84 -1.64 -0.67
CA GLY A 109 17.94 -0.87 0.56
C GLY A 109 16.62 -0.38 1.13
N ASN A 110 15.53 -0.42 0.35
CA ASN A 110 14.19 -0.03 0.77
C ASN A 110 13.22 -1.22 0.79
N SER A 111 13.47 -2.26 0.00
CA SER A 111 12.65 -3.46 -0.12
C SER A 111 13.47 -4.65 -0.60
N ILE A 112 12.93 -5.85 -0.39
CA ILE A 112 13.40 -7.07 -1.07
C ILE A 112 12.49 -7.31 -2.27
N TRP A 113 13.11 -7.36 -3.44
CA TRP A 113 12.45 -7.56 -4.73
C TRP A 113 12.76 -8.94 -5.27
N LEU A 114 11.74 -9.65 -5.74
CA LEU A 114 11.88 -10.88 -6.51
C LEU A 114 11.40 -10.53 -7.92
N ILE A 115 12.35 -10.32 -8.82
CA ILE A 115 12.09 -9.91 -10.20
C ILE A 115 12.08 -11.17 -11.07
N ARG A 116 11.00 -11.39 -11.82
CA ARG A 116 10.89 -12.56 -12.69
C ARG A 116 11.81 -12.39 -13.91
N GLU A 117 12.60 -13.41 -14.23
CA GLU A 117 13.33 -13.47 -15.49
C GLU A 117 12.47 -14.17 -16.56
N GLY A 118 12.10 -13.46 -17.63
CA GLY A 118 11.25 -13.98 -18.71
C GLY A 118 9.73 -13.80 -18.50
N ASN A 119 8.93 -14.17 -19.51
CA ASN A 119 7.49 -13.84 -19.59
C ASN A 119 6.57 -15.08 -19.67
N SER A 120 6.69 -16.04 -18.75
CA SER A 120 5.83 -17.25 -18.72
C SER A 120 4.79 -17.27 -17.59
N SER A 121 4.30 -16.11 -17.19
CA SER A 121 3.25 -16.02 -16.16
C SER A 121 2.04 -15.32 -16.73
N GLU A 122 0.86 -15.92 -16.58
CA GLU A 122 -0.37 -15.32 -17.08
C GLU A 122 -1.38 -15.16 -15.95
N LEU A 123 -2.00 -13.99 -15.93
CA LEU A 123 -3.13 -13.67 -15.09
C LEU A 123 -4.25 -13.12 -15.96
N ALA A 124 -5.39 -13.81 -15.93
CA ALA A 124 -6.65 -13.34 -16.51
C ALA A 124 -7.72 -13.21 -15.43
N ILE A 125 -8.51 -12.15 -15.51
CA ILE A 125 -9.48 -11.78 -14.47
C ILE A 125 -10.85 -11.66 -15.10
N SER A 126 -11.82 -12.40 -14.59
CA SER A 126 -13.19 -12.47 -15.15
C SER A 126 -13.88 -11.11 -15.35
N PHE A 127 -13.65 -10.13 -14.46
CA PHE A 127 -14.24 -8.78 -14.57
C PHE A 127 -13.38 -7.80 -15.39
N LEU A 128 -12.25 -8.26 -15.93
CA LEU A 128 -11.40 -7.55 -16.89
C LEU A 128 -11.10 -8.49 -18.09
N PRO A 129 -12.12 -8.92 -18.86
CA PRO A 129 -12.00 -10.01 -19.82
C PRO A 129 -11.10 -9.70 -21.02
N GLU A 130 -10.88 -8.42 -21.34
CA GLU A 130 -10.00 -7.97 -22.43
C GLU A 130 -8.55 -7.79 -21.97
N GLU A 131 -8.28 -7.95 -20.68
CA GLU A 131 -7.00 -7.65 -20.07
C GLU A 131 -6.28 -8.92 -19.65
N GLN A 132 -5.01 -8.99 -20.02
CA GLN A 132 -4.09 -10.03 -19.56
C GLN A 132 -2.90 -9.38 -18.89
N TYR A 133 -2.35 -10.05 -17.88
CA TYR A 133 -1.21 -9.55 -17.13
C TYR A 133 -0.12 -10.59 -16.97
N HIS A 134 1.13 -10.13 -16.94
CA HIS A 134 2.31 -10.90 -16.56
C HIS A 134 2.76 -10.48 -15.16
N LEU A 135 3.13 -11.44 -14.32
CA LEU A 135 3.78 -11.19 -13.03
C LEU A 135 5.24 -10.81 -13.29
N ASP A 136 5.56 -9.54 -13.10
CA ASP A 136 6.91 -9.00 -13.37
C ASP A 136 7.75 -8.95 -12.08
N ALA A 137 7.13 -8.64 -10.94
CA ALA A 137 7.85 -8.46 -9.69
C ALA A 137 7.01 -8.78 -8.46
N ILE A 138 7.70 -9.11 -7.38
CA ILE A 138 7.13 -9.27 -6.04
C ILE A 138 8.00 -8.50 -5.06
N ASN A 139 7.38 -7.87 -4.08
CA ASN A 139 8.09 -7.35 -2.93
C ASN A 139 7.38 -7.72 -1.62
N PHE A 140 8.11 -7.55 -0.52
CA PHE A 140 7.65 -7.86 0.82
C PHE A 140 7.82 -6.65 1.71
N HIS A 141 6.86 -6.49 2.61
CA HIS A 141 6.77 -5.46 3.62
C HIS A 141 6.64 -6.15 4.98
N TRP A 142 7.41 -5.65 5.96
CA TRP A 142 7.44 -6.19 7.32
C TRP A 142 7.85 -5.11 8.30
N ALA A 143 7.60 -5.38 9.59
CA ALA A 143 8.10 -4.57 10.69
C ALA A 143 8.74 -5.44 11.77
N THR A 144 9.33 -4.76 12.75
CA THR A 144 9.88 -5.38 13.95
C THR A 144 8.82 -5.71 14.99
N GLU A 145 7.67 -5.03 14.95
CA GLU A 145 6.57 -5.23 15.91
C GLU A 145 5.49 -6.16 15.31
N PRO A 146 4.94 -7.11 16.09
CA PRO A 146 3.81 -7.92 15.65
C PRO A 146 2.62 -7.06 15.22
N MET A 147 1.92 -7.48 14.16
CA MET A 147 0.71 -6.82 13.63
C MET A 147 0.89 -5.36 13.16
N ASN A 148 2.12 -4.93 12.87
CA ASN A 148 2.44 -3.60 12.35
C ASN A 148 3.36 -3.65 11.12
N GLY A 149 3.40 -4.79 10.44
CA GLY A 149 4.27 -5.06 9.30
C GLY A 149 3.61 -4.96 7.93
N SER A 150 2.30 -4.73 7.87
CA SER A 150 1.60 -4.47 6.60
C SER A 150 1.59 -2.99 6.25
N GLU A 151 1.51 -2.70 4.95
CA GLU A 151 1.38 -1.33 4.46
C GLU A 151 -0.07 -0.88 4.46
N HIS A 152 -0.98 -1.71 3.94
CA HIS A 152 -2.41 -1.52 4.08
C HIS A 152 -2.85 -1.90 5.49
N THR A 153 -3.93 -1.25 5.94
CA THR A 153 -4.63 -1.60 7.17
C THR A 153 -6.10 -1.80 6.90
N ILE A 154 -6.76 -2.58 7.76
CA ILE A 154 -8.21 -2.77 7.72
C ILE A 154 -8.82 -2.18 8.99
N GLY A 155 -9.53 -1.05 8.86
CA GLY A 155 -10.12 -0.35 10.01
C GLY A 155 -9.08 0.06 11.06
N GLY A 156 -7.89 0.45 10.61
CA GLY A 156 -6.76 0.84 11.45
C GLY A 156 -5.92 -0.32 11.99
N VAL A 157 -6.24 -1.57 11.65
CA VAL A 157 -5.50 -2.76 12.11
C VAL A 157 -4.54 -3.23 11.01
N GLY A 158 -3.26 -3.37 11.37
CA GLY A 158 -2.22 -3.94 10.52
C GLY A 158 -2.06 -5.45 10.72
N TYR A 159 -1.24 -6.05 9.87
CA TYR A 159 -0.88 -7.47 9.85
C TYR A 159 0.61 -7.65 10.13
N ALA A 160 1.10 -8.88 10.32
CA ALA A 160 2.50 -9.15 10.62
C ALA A 160 3.45 -8.79 9.44
N GLY A 161 2.91 -8.80 8.22
CA GLY A 161 3.58 -8.41 7.00
C GLY A 161 2.60 -8.23 5.85
N GLU A 162 3.10 -7.83 4.70
CA GLU A 162 2.33 -7.75 3.45
C GLU A 162 3.23 -8.07 2.27
N MET A 163 2.70 -8.78 1.28
CA MET A 163 3.39 -9.08 0.03
C MET A 163 2.63 -8.46 -1.13
N HIS A 164 3.33 -7.84 -2.07
CA HIS A 164 2.72 -7.38 -3.32
C HIS A 164 3.09 -8.27 -4.50
N LEU A 165 2.09 -8.73 -5.24
CA LEU A 165 2.27 -9.38 -6.53
C LEU A 165 2.00 -8.35 -7.64
N ILE A 166 3.07 -7.87 -8.28
CA ILE A 166 3.02 -6.73 -9.20
C ILE A 166 2.98 -7.24 -10.63
N HIS A 167 1.85 -7.00 -11.29
CA HIS A 167 1.59 -7.47 -12.63
C HIS A 167 1.56 -6.31 -13.63
N ARG A 168 2.26 -6.49 -14.74
CA ARG A 168 2.18 -5.61 -15.89
C ARG A 168 1.09 -6.10 -16.83
N ASN A 169 0.28 -5.18 -17.33
CA ASN A 169 -0.62 -5.47 -18.42
C ASN A 169 0.14 -5.78 -19.72
N THR A 170 -0.19 -6.90 -20.35
CA THR A 170 0.49 -7.45 -21.53
C THR A 170 0.42 -6.56 -22.76
N ARG A 171 -0.52 -5.61 -22.82
CA ARG A 171 -0.57 -4.59 -23.88
C ARG A 171 0.68 -3.71 -23.94
N PHE A 172 1.45 -3.67 -22.85
CA PHE A 172 2.70 -2.92 -22.76
C PHE A 172 3.89 -3.87 -22.83
N ALA A 173 4.87 -3.54 -23.67
CA ALA A 173 6.06 -4.37 -23.87
C ALA A 173 6.97 -4.45 -22.61
N SER A 174 6.91 -3.44 -21.74
CA SER A 174 7.77 -3.34 -20.56
C SER A 174 7.05 -2.72 -19.36
N MET A 175 7.51 -3.03 -18.14
CA MET A 175 7.01 -2.41 -16.90
C MET A 175 7.17 -0.88 -16.95
N ALA A 176 8.27 -0.40 -17.53
CA ALA A 176 8.52 1.03 -17.69
C ALA A 176 7.46 1.73 -18.54
N ASP A 177 6.89 1.06 -19.55
CA ASP A 177 5.83 1.62 -20.37
C ASP A 177 4.45 1.51 -19.71
N ALA A 178 4.20 0.40 -19.02
CA ALA A 178 2.98 0.20 -18.23
C ALA A 178 2.84 1.28 -17.13
N LEU A 179 3.93 1.62 -16.44
CA LEU A 179 3.98 2.65 -15.39
C LEU A 179 3.79 4.09 -15.90
N LYS A 180 3.68 4.30 -17.21
CA LYS A 180 3.33 5.62 -17.80
C LYS A 180 1.84 5.75 -18.08
N GLN A 181 1.08 4.66 -17.96
CA GLN A 181 -0.31 4.59 -18.42
C GLN A 181 -1.24 4.30 -17.25
N PRO A 182 -2.42 4.93 -17.21
CA PRO A 182 -3.49 4.52 -16.29
C PRO A 182 -3.80 3.03 -16.48
N LYS A 183 -3.95 2.31 -15.36
CA LYS A 183 -4.28 0.87 -15.35
C LYS A 183 -3.26 -0.03 -16.05
N GLY A 184 -2.03 0.46 -16.28
CA GLY A 184 -0.96 -0.36 -16.85
C GLY A 184 -0.43 -1.42 -15.88
N VAL A 185 -0.61 -1.21 -14.59
CA VAL A 185 -0.16 -2.12 -13.53
C VAL A 185 -1.34 -2.53 -12.66
N LEU A 186 -1.41 -3.83 -12.37
CA LEU A 186 -2.32 -4.41 -11.40
C LEU A 186 -1.48 -5.03 -10.28
N SER A 187 -1.77 -4.70 -9.03
CA SER A 187 -1.05 -5.27 -7.89
C SER A 187 -2.00 -5.96 -6.92
N PHE A 188 -1.66 -7.18 -6.51
CA PHE A 188 -2.34 -7.82 -5.38
C PHE A 188 -1.58 -7.48 -4.11
N ALA A 189 -2.28 -7.01 -3.08
CA ALA A 189 -1.76 -6.97 -1.73
C ALA A 189 -2.30 -8.19 -0.95
N ILE A 190 -1.39 -8.98 -0.40
CA ILE A 190 -1.71 -10.18 0.38
C ILE A 190 -1.07 -10.04 1.75
N PHE A 191 -1.91 -10.01 2.79
CA PHE A 191 -1.45 -9.90 4.16
C PHE A 191 -0.74 -11.18 4.64
N LEU A 192 0.25 -11.02 5.52
CA LEU A 192 0.92 -12.10 6.23
C LEU A 192 0.44 -12.10 7.69
N ASN A 193 -0.02 -13.25 8.17
CA ASN A 193 -0.40 -13.44 9.57
C ASN A 193 0.60 -14.34 10.28
N GLU A 194 0.99 -13.95 11.48
CA GLU A 194 1.89 -14.74 12.30
C GLU A 194 1.23 -16.09 12.67
N SER A 195 1.96 -17.18 12.45
CA SER A 195 1.57 -18.56 12.76
C SER A 195 2.63 -19.26 13.61
N HIS A 196 2.28 -20.40 14.19
CA HIS A 196 3.24 -21.22 14.92
C HIS A 196 4.23 -21.91 13.97
N ASP A 197 3.70 -22.55 12.92
CA ASP A 197 4.49 -23.35 11.98
C ASP A 197 5.03 -22.51 10.82
N ASP A 198 6.20 -22.91 10.32
CA ASP A 198 6.80 -22.36 9.10
C ASP A 198 5.89 -22.61 7.89
N ASN A 199 5.72 -21.58 7.07
CA ASN A 199 5.08 -21.73 5.77
C ASN A 199 6.09 -22.29 4.78
N LEU A 200 5.90 -23.54 4.38
CA LEU A 200 6.79 -24.24 3.43
C LEU A 200 6.88 -23.56 2.07
N ALA A 201 5.84 -22.82 1.65
CA ALA A 201 5.90 -22.06 0.40
C ALA A 201 6.91 -20.91 0.50
N LEU A 202 7.02 -20.25 1.66
CA LEU A 202 7.99 -19.16 1.88
C LEU A 202 9.43 -19.67 2.09
N LYS A 203 9.62 -20.95 2.41
CA LYS A 203 10.92 -21.49 2.80
C LYS A 203 12.05 -21.20 1.80
N PRO A 204 11.89 -21.42 0.48
CA PRO A 204 13.00 -21.15 -0.44
C PRO A 204 13.40 -19.66 -0.49
N LEU A 205 12.44 -18.73 -0.33
CA LEU A 205 12.75 -17.30 -0.20
C LEU A 205 13.54 -17.05 1.09
N VAL A 206 13.04 -17.56 2.21
CA VAL A 206 13.66 -17.39 3.52
C VAL A 206 15.10 -17.93 3.53
N ASP A 207 15.36 -19.06 2.88
CA ASP A 207 16.68 -19.69 2.80
C ASP A 207 17.69 -18.84 2.01
N VAL A 208 17.24 -18.05 1.02
CA VAL A 208 18.12 -17.18 0.22
C VAL A 208 18.29 -15.77 0.79
N LEU A 209 17.49 -15.35 1.78
CA LEU A 209 17.60 -14.01 2.39
C LEU A 209 19.00 -13.72 2.94
N GLN A 210 19.70 -14.75 3.45
CA GLN A 210 21.08 -14.62 3.92
C GLN A 210 22.07 -14.14 2.85
N ASN A 211 21.76 -14.37 1.57
CA ASN A 211 22.59 -13.95 0.44
C ASN A 211 22.30 -12.50 0.02
N VAL A 212 21.20 -11.91 0.50
CA VAL A 212 20.73 -10.56 0.14
C VAL A 212 20.51 -9.66 1.36
N ILE A 213 21.26 -9.91 2.44
CA ILE A 213 21.15 -9.14 3.69
C ILE A 213 21.40 -7.64 3.46
N TYR A 214 22.37 -7.28 2.62
CA TYR A 214 22.80 -5.88 2.44
C TYR A 214 22.31 -5.28 1.13
N LYS A 215 22.13 -3.97 1.13
CA LYS A 215 21.76 -3.21 -0.07
C LYS A 215 22.75 -3.47 -1.21
N GLY A 216 22.22 -3.70 -2.40
CA GLY A 216 22.97 -3.98 -3.61
C GLY A 216 23.30 -5.46 -3.80
N SER A 217 23.05 -6.31 -2.79
CA SER A 217 23.17 -7.76 -2.94
C SER A 217 22.03 -8.31 -3.79
N GLU A 218 22.36 -9.29 -4.63
CA GLU A 218 21.41 -10.05 -5.42
C GLU A 218 21.77 -11.54 -5.46
N CYS A 219 20.77 -12.39 -5.64
CA CYS A 219 20.96 -13.82 -5.86
C CYS A 219 19.86 -14.40 -6.74
N LYS A 220 20.07 -15.61 -7.24
CA LYS A 220 19.05 -16.35 -8.00
C LYS A 220 18.22 -17.22 -7.06
N LEU A 221 16.92 -17.26 -7.32
CA LEU A 221 15.96 -18.16 -6.71
C LEU A 221 15.29 -18.99 -7.81
N SER A 222 15.69 -20.25 -7.90
CA SER A 222 15.14 -21.21 -8.87
C SER A 222 13.94 -21.96 -8.30
N SER A 223 13.00 -22.34 -9.18
CA SER A 223 11.89 -23.25 -8.86
C SER A 223 10.97 -22.78 -7.73
N PHE A 224 10.70 -21.47 -7.65
CA PHE A 224 9.80 -20.92 -6.63
C PHE A 224 8.34 -20.90 -7.11
N ASN A 225 7.49 -21.68 -6.45
CA ASN A 225 6.08 -21.76 -6.79
C ASN A 225 5.29 -20.59 -6.18
N PHE A 226 5.21 -19.48 -6.89
CA PHE A 226 4.44 -18.32 -6.44
C PHE A 226 2.92 -18.51 -6.47
N GLN A 227 2.41 -19.45 -7.25
CA GLN A 227 0.98 -19.75 -7.25
C GLN A 227 0.50 -20.21 -5.87
N ALA A 228 1.40 -20.78 -5.05
CA ALA A 228 1.12 -21.16 -3.67
C ALA A 228 0.77 -19.99 -2.74
N PHE A 229 1.12 -18.74 -3.10
CA PHE A 229 0.74 -17.56 -2.32
C PHE A 229 -0.56 -16.93 -2.77
N PHE A 230 -1.03 -17.27 -3.98
CA PHE A 230 -2.34 -16.80 -4.41
C PHE A 230 -3.41 -17.50 -3.55
N PRO A 231 -4.39 -16.77 -2.99
CA PRO A 231 -5.42 -17.40 -2.17
C PRO A 231 -6.14 -18.51 -2.93
N VAL A 232 -6.45 -19.60 -2.23
CA VAL A 232 -7.29 -20.68 -2.79
C VAL A 232 -8.63 -20.12 -3.29
N ALA A 233 -9.23 -20.76 -4.29
CA ALA A 233 -10.37 -20.24 -5.02
C ALA A 233 -11.54 -19.74 -4.14
N GLU A 234 -11.79 -20.36 -2.99
CA GLU A 234 -12.82 -19.90 -2.04
C GLU A 234 -12.45 -18.57 -1.37
N LYS A 235 -11.20 -18.42 -0.95
CA LYS A 235 -10.68 -17.20 -0.32
C LYS A 235 -10.41 -16.10 -1.32
N ALA A 236 -10.13 -16.46 -2.58
CA ALA A 236 -9.90 -15.52 -3.67
C ALA A 236 -11.14 -14.67 -4.01
N LYS A 237 -12.35 -15.10 -3.59
CA LYS A 237 -13.59 -14.37 -3.86
C LYS A 237 -13.76 -13.11 -3.01
N GLU A 238 -13.03 -12.98 -1.91
CA GLU A 238 -13.18 -11.86 -0.98
C GLU A 238 -11.97 -10.90 -1.03
N PHE A 239 -12.17 -9.74 -1.66
CA PHE A 239 -11.15 -8.71 -1.81
C PHE A 239 -11.77 -7.31 -1.88
N TRP A 240 -10.92 -6.32 -1.74
CA TRP A 240 -11.21 -4.93 -2.07
C TRP A 240 -10.44 -4.49 -3.29
N MET A 241 -10.98 -3.52 -4.04
CA MET A 241 -10.34 -2.97 -5.21
C MET A 241 -10.40 -1.44 -5.20
N TYR A 242 -9.28 -0.79 -5.54
CA TYR A 242 -9.22 0.67 -5.68
C TYR A 242 -8.06 1.09 -6.60
N ASP A 243 -8.17 2.28 -7.20
CA ASP A 243 -7.07 2.88 -7.97
C ASP A 243 -6.14 3.67 -7.05
N GLY A 244 -4.84 3.42 -7.17
CA GLY A 244 -3.82 3.87 -6.24
C GLY A 244 -2.47 4.14 -6.89
N SER A 245 -1.41 4.05 -6.08
CA SER A 245 -0.04 4.23 -6.52
C SER A 245 0.88 3.10 -6.11
N GLU A 246 2.10 3.12 -6.64
CA GLU A 246 3.21 2.37 -6.05
C GLU A 246 3.43 2.81 -4.59
N THR A 247 3.75 1.87 -3.71
CA THR A 247 4.08 2.17 -2.31
C THR A 247 5.58 2.37 -2.09
N THR A 248 6.39 2.13 -3.11
CA THR A 248 7.81 2.48 -3.19
C THR A 248 8.03 3.67 -4.14
N ASP A 249 9.12 4.40 -3.94
CA ASP A 249 9.47 5.55 -4.79
C ASP A 249 9.55 5.10 -6.26
N PRO A 250 9.00 5.86 -7.23
CA PRO A 250 8.54 7.26 -7.17
C PRO A 250 7.03 7.44 -6.99
N PHE A 251 6.32 6.44 -6.45
CA PHE A 251 4.91 6.54 -6.06
C PHE A 251 3.95 6.93 -7.20
N ARG A 252 4.12 6.37 -8.40
CA ARG A 252 3.29 6.68 -9.58
C ARG A 252 1.87 6.16 -9.39
N GLU A 253 0.89 6.99 -9.74
CA GLU A 253 -0.54 6.70 -9.63
C GLU A 253 -1.05 5.91 -10.85
N THR A 254 -0.49 4.72 -11.05
CA THR A 254 -0.80 3.84 -12.20
C THR A 254 -1.21 2.44 -11.79
N VAL A 255 -1.36 2.19 -10.48
CA VAL A 255 -1.60 0.87 -9.92
C VAL A 255 -3.07 0.71 -9.60
N SER A 256 -3.72 -0.28 -10.20
CA SER A 256 -4.99 -0.79 -9.70
C SER A 256 -4.71 -1.86 -8.65
N TRP A 257 -5.15 -1.61 -7.42
CA TRP A 257 -4.92 -2.50 -6.28
C TRP A 257 -6.07 -3.49 -6.12
N ILE A 258 -5.71 -4.75 -5.86
CA ILE A 258 -6.60 -5.78 -5.34
C ILE A 258 -6.06 -6.21 -3.98
N VAL A 259 -6.74 -5.84 -2.90
CA VAL A 259 -6.32 -6.18 -1.54
C VAL A 259 -7.12 -7.40 -1.08
N MET A 260 -6.44 -8.53 -0.92
CA MET A 260 -7.07 -9.79 -0.53
C MET A 260 -7.49 -9.73 0.94
N ARG A 261 -8.73 -10.14 1.25
CA ARG A 261 -9.19 -10.22 2.64
C ARG A 261 -8.50 -11.34 3.42
N SER A 262 -8.18 -12.43 2.74
CA SER A 262 -7.45 -13.54 3.33
C SER A 262 -5.97 -13.23 3.49
N ALA A 263 -5.40 -13.60 4.64
CA ALA A 263 -3.96 -13.60 4.86
C ALA A 263 -3.35 -14.99 4.67
N ILE A 264 -2.05 -15.03 4.37
CA ILE A 264 -1.23 -16.25 4.36
C ILE A 264 -0.44 -16.36 5.67
N PRO A 265 -0.20 -17.58 6.20
CA PRO A 265 0.57 -17.76 7.41
C PRO A 265 2.08 -17.52 7.18
N ILE A 266 2.76 -17.01 8.19
CA ILE A 266 4.22 -16.91 8.29
C ILE A 266 4.64 -17.12 9.75
N SER A 267 5.67 -17.93 10.02
CA SER A 267 6.10 -18.13 11.41
C SER A 267 6.89 -16.94 11.95
N SER A 268 6.98 -16.83 13.28
CA SER A 268 7.88 -15.87 13.93
C SER A 268 9.33 -16.05 13.48
N HIS A 269 9.78 -17.30 13.30
CA HIS A 269 11.11 -17.62 12.80
C HIS A 269 11.36 -17.08 11.38
N GLN A 270 10.39 -17.24 10.47
CA GLN A 270 10.49 -16.70 9.11
C GLN A 270 10.44 -15.17 9.10
N LEU A 271 9.63 -14.55 9.95
CA LEU A 271 9.62 -13.09 10.14
C LEU A 271 10.97 -12.56 10.64
N ASP A 272 11.61 -13.26 11.57
CA ASP A 272 12.93 -12.88 12.08
C ASP A 272 13.99 -12.88 10.98
N LYS A 273 13.90 -13.80 10.01
CA LYS A 273 14.76 -13.79 8.82
C LYS A 273 14.55 -12.58 7.92
N LEU A 274 13.32 -12.10 7.75
CA LEU A 274 13.08 -10.82 7.07
C LEU A 274 13.66 -9.64 7.86
N ARG A 275 13.56 -9.66 9.19
CA ARG A 275 14.12 -8.62 10.08
C ARG A 275 15.65 -8.61 10.12
N GLU A 276 16.34 -9.63 9.62
CA GLU A 276 17.81 -9.66 9.46
C GLU A 276 18.30 -8.80 8.29
N VAL A 277 17.43 -8.42 7.35
CA VAL A 277 17.78 -7.61 6.17
C VAL A 277 18.11 -6.16 6.57
N ARG A 278 19.04 -5.54 5.82
CA ARG A 278 19.61 -4.22 6.07
C ARG A 278 19.41 -3.28 4.89
N ALA A 279 19.21 -2.00 5.21
CA ALA A 279 19.08 -0.92 4.24
C ALA A 279 20.43 -0.38 3.74
N GLY A 280 21.50 -0.59 4.50
CA GLY A 280 22.87 -0.15 4.18
C GLY A 280 23.65 -1.18 3.37
N ARG A 281 24.77 -0.74 2.79
CA ARG A 281 25.74 -1.62 2.11
C ARG A 281 26.67 -2.29 3.12
N TYR A 282 27.33 -3.37 2.71
CA TYR A 282 28.24 -4.15 3.55
C TYR A 282 29.55 -3.40 3.92
N ASP A 283 30.02 -2.52 3.02
CA ASP A 283 31.33 -1.86 3.06
C ASP A 283 31.32 -0.43 3.64
N GLU A 284 30.17 0.06 4.09
CA GLU A 284 30.05 1.40 4.67
C GLU A 284 30.51 1.39 6.15
N GLU A 285 31.61 2.10 6.47
CA GLU A 285 32.26 2.12 7.80
C GLU A 285 31.35 2.57 8.97
N SER A 286 30.20 3.17 8.68
CA SER A 286 29.19 3.60 9.65
C SER A 286 27.88 2.79 9.57
N SER A 287 27.81 1.71 8.77
CA SER A 287 26.55 1.05 8.37
C SER A 287 26.27 -0.27 9.05
N ASP A 288 27.05 -0.66 10.07
CA ASP A 288 26.74 -1.84 10.88
C ASP A 288 25.32 -1.65 11.47
N ARG A 289 24.31 -2.16 10.74
CA ARG A 289 22.92 -2.47 11.11
C ARG A 289 21.83 -1.39 11.01
N VAL A 290 21.72 -0.59 9.94
CA VAL A 290 20.41 0.03 9.67
C VAL A 290 19.43 -1.05 9.21
N ALA A 291 18.58 -1.51 10.13
CA ALA A 291 17.50 -2.44 9.83
C ALA A 291 16.63 -1.86 8.72
N MET A 292 16.34 -2.67 7.70
CA MET A 292 15.43 -2.24 6.65
C MET A 292 14.03 -2.01 7.25
N LYS A 293 13.39 -0.91 6.83
CA LYS A 293 12.00 -0.58 7.17
C LYS A 293 11.22 -0.43 5.87
N PRO A 294 10.82 -1.53 5.23
CA PRO A 294 10.14 -1.52 3.95
C PRO A 294 8.67 -1.16 4.16
N LEU A 295 8.37 -0.01 4.74
CA LEU A 295 7.00 0.43 5.03
C LEU A 295 6.81 1.89 4.68
N ARG A 296 5.77 2.15 3.90
CA ARG A 296 5.21 3.46 3.67
C ARG A 296 4.04 3.71 4.62
N SER A 297 3.98 4.92 5.17
CA SER A 297 2.83 5.34 5.99
C SER A 297 1.52 5.34 5.19
N ILE A 298 0.41 5.04 5.86
CA ILE A 298 -0.93 5.16 5.31
C ILE A 298 -1.15 6.55 4.69
N GLN A 299 -1.73 6.55 3.49
CA GLN A 299 -2.11 7.74 2.75
C GLN A 299 -3.62 7.98 2.90
N PRO A 300 -4.07 9.24 2.86
CA PRO A 300 -5.51 9.54 2.92
C PRO A 300 -6.27 8.86 1.78
N ALA A 301 -7.37 8.17 2.10
CA ALA A 301 -8.24 7.59 1.07
C ALA A 301 -8.83 8.65 0.12
N ASN A 302 -8.90 9.92 0.54
CA ASN A 302 -9.50 11.02 -0.22
C ASN A 302 -10.92 10.66 -0.67
N SER A 303 -11.43 11.26 -1.74
CA SER A 303 -12.77 10.97 -2.29
C SER A 303 -12.82 9.69 -3.14
N ARG A 304 -11.87 8.75 -2.98
CA ARG A 304 -11.85 7.49 -3.75
C ARG A 304 -12.95 6.56 -3.31
N THR A 305 -13.62 5.94 -4.27
CA THR A 305 -14.49 4.78 -4.01
C THR A 305 -13.63 3.53 -3.90
N ILE A 306 -13.75 2.83 -2.77
CA ILE A 306 -13.15 1.50 -2.58
C ILE A 306 -14.26 0.48 -2.81
N LEU A 307 -14.06 -0.41 -3.79
CA LEU A 307 -15.01 -1.47 -4.10
C LEU A 307 -14.74 -2.70 -3.23
N SER A 308 -15.79 -3.44 -2.87
CA SER A 308 -15.70 -4.75 -2.23
C SER A 308 -16.38 -5.81 -3.09
N SER A 309 -15.76 -7.00 -3.19
CA SER A 309 -16.36 -8.15 -3.89
C SER A 309 -17.41 -8.88 -3.05
N PHE A 310 -17.50 -8.57 -1.77
CA PHE A 310 -18.42 -9.20 -0.84
C PHE A 310 -19.22 -8.12 -0.11
N ARG A 311 -20.42 -8.50 0.35
CA ARG A 311 -21.25 -7.62 1.16
C ARG A 311 -20.70 -7.64 2.59
N SER A 312 -20.36 -6.48 3.12
CA SER A 312 -20.14 -6.34 4.57
C SER A 312 -21.44 -6.70 5.30
N VAL A 313 -21.35 -7.23 6.52
CA VAL A 313 -22.52 -7.65 7.32
C VAL A 313 -23.51 -6.50 7.55
N ALA A 314 -23.05 -5.25 7.48
CA ALA A 314 -23.87 -4.04 7.53
C ALA A 314 -24.64 -3.71 6.23
N GLY A 315 -24.36 -4.42 5.13
CA GLY A 315 -24.99 -4.28 3.81
C GLY A 315 -25.57 -5.59 3.27
N ALA A 316 -25.76 -6.59 4.13
CA ALA A 316 -26.59 -7.73 3.80
C ALA A 316 -28.03 -7.22 3.54
N PRO A 317 -28.73 -7.68 2.49
CA PRO A 317 -30.16 -7.41 2.36
C PRO A 317 -30.84 -7.85 3.64
N ASP A 318 -31.75 -7.03 4.17
CA ASP A 318 -32.55 -7.35 5.34
C ASP A 318 -33.22 -8.72 5.11
N LEU A 319 -32.74 -9.75 5.80
CA LEU A 319 -33.26 -11.11 5.70
C LEU A 319 -34.61 -11.27 6.43
N GLY A 320 -35.25 -10.17 6.84
CA GLY A 320 -36.63 -10.17 7.31
C GLY A 320 -36.82 -10.79 8.69
N PHE A 321 -35.76 -10.93 9.49
CA PHE A 321 -35.87 -11.38 10.87
C PHE A 321 -36.01 -10.18 11.81
N ARG A 322 -37.15 -9.48 11.71
CA ARG A 322 -37.73 -8.75 12.84
C ARG A 322 -39.11 -9.35 13.11
N GLN A 323 -39.20 -10.18 14.15
CA GLN A 323 -40.44 -10.45 14.87
C GLN A 323 -40.40 -9.70 16.19
#